data_AF-A0A7S4CR64-F1
#
_entry.id   AF-A0A7S4CR64-F1
#
_cell.length_a   1.000
_cell.length_b   1.000
_cell.length_c   1.000
_cell.angle_alpha   90.00
_cell.angle_beta   90.00
_cell.angle_gamma   90.00
#
_symmetry.space_group_name_H-M   'P 1'
#
loop_
_entity.id
_entity.type
_entity.pdbx_description
1 polymer ?
#
loop_
_entity_poly.entity_id
_entity_poly.type
_entity_poly.pdbx_seq_one_letter_code
_entity_poly.pdbx_strand_id
1 'polypeptide(L)'
;ILDIVRTNPKTKTIHFGGLAGARIRANYMKLVYKEVAQDGTSALKKLFPRITEGTQFHTFHHQEGLLYATQFTQPALTLMEVAAYRYLSEKGLVKHGAAFAGHSLGEYAALAAVGDVLTIEGMVDITFYRGMTMQNTVSRDSQGRSNYGMCAVNPQRVGRGFSHQALQYVVDTIASKSHGLLEIVNYNVWEWQYVVTGELLSLDALCLVLNYIKSKNLNLGQILQEQSL
;
A
#
# COMPACT_ATOMS: atom_id res chain seq x y z
N ILE A 1 -5.28 -19.67 -0.47
CA ILE A 1 -4.70 -18.73 0.51
C ILE A 1 -4.15 -19.42 1.77
N LEU A 2 -4.89 -20.35 2.40
CA LEU A 2 -4.43 -21.05 3.63
C LEU A 2 -3.04 -21.66 3.53
N ASP A 3 -2.72 -22.31 2.41
CA ASP A 3 -1.38 -22.86 2.15
C ASP A 3 -0.30 -21.77 2.21
N ILE A 4 -0.50 -20.63 1.53
CA ILE A 4 0.43 -19.50 1.56
C ILE A 4 0.64 -18.97 2.98
N VAL A 5 -0.43 -18.86 3.77
CA VAL A 5 -0.35 -18.37 5.16
C VAL A 5 0.39 -19.37 6.06
N ARG A 6 0.17 -20.68 5.87
CA ARG A 6 0.75 -21.72 6.74
C ARG A 6 2.20 -22.05 6.41
N THR A 7 2.57 -22.05 5.14
CA THR A 7 3.88 -22.56 4.68
C THR A 7 4.78 -21.49 4.08
N ASN A 8 4.24 -20.29 3.82
CA ASN A 8 4.93 -19.16 3.18
C ASN A 8 5.89 -19.58 2.03
N PRO A 9 5.37 -20.29 1.00
CA PRO A 9 6.22 -20.81 -0.04
C PRO A 9 6.81 -19.66 -0.88
N LYS A 10 8.02 -19.82 -1.40
CA LYS A 10 8.64 -18.81 -2.29
C LYS A 10 7.99 -18.75 -3.67
N THR A 11 7.34 -19.83 -4.09
CA THR A 11 6.71 -19.95 -5.41
C THR A 11 5.35 -20.62 -5.33
N LYS A 12 4.44 -20.25 -6.22
CA LYS A 12 3.16 -20.94 -6.41
C LYS A 12 2.81 -20.96 -7.89
N THR A 13 2.71 -22.16 -8.45
CA THR A 13 2.29 -22.38 -9.83
C THR A 13 0.78 -22.61 -9.87
N ILE A 14 0.09 -21.81 -10.69
CA ILE A 14 -1.32 -21.98 -11.03
C ILE A 14 -1.37 -22.70 -12.37
N HIS A 15 -1.99 -23.88 -12.40
CA HIS A 15 -2.16 -24.67 -13.62
C HIS A 15 -3.54 -24.41 -14.22
N PHE A 16 -3.59 -24.24 -15.54
CA PHE A 16 -4.80 -23.94 -16.32
C PHE A 16 -5.32 -25.15 -17.11
N GLY A 17 -5.05 -26.37 -16.63
CA GLY A 17 -5.47 -27.62 -17.27
C GLY A 17 -6.97 -27.89 -17.18
N GLY A 18 -7.54 -28.47 -18.24
CA GLY A 18 -8.95 -28.86 -18.32
C GLY A 18 -9.94 -27.70 -18.30
N LEU A 19 -11.24 -28.00 -18.22
CA LEU A 19 -12.32 -27.00 -18.26
C LEU A 19 -12.27 -26.04 -17.07
N ALA A 20 -11.97 -26.53 -15.88
CA ALA A 20 -11.85 -25.69 -14.68
C ALA A 20 -10.64 -24.75 -14.77
N GLY A 21 -9.49 -25.25 -15.23
CA GLY A 21 -8.29 -24.44 -15.43
C GLY A 21 -8.48 -23.35 -16.49
N ALA A 22 -9.21 -23.63 -17.57
CA ALA A 22 -9.57 -22.64 -18.58
C ALA A 22 -10.43 -21.50 -18.00
N ARG A 23 -11.38 -21.80 -17.11
CA ARG A 23 -12.18 -20.78 -16.40
C ARG A 23 -11.32 -19.92 -15.48
N ILE A 24 -10.39 -20.52 -14.74
CA ILE A 24 -9.44 -19.79 -13.90
C ILE A 24 -8.58 -18.86 -14.76
N ARG A 25 -8.06 -19.36 -15.88
CA ARG A 25 -7.27 -18.56 -16.83
C ARG A 25 -8.06 -17.37 -17.37
N ALA A 26 -9.32 -17.59 -17.75
CA ALA A 26 -10.21 -16.54 -18.20
C ALA A 26 -10.40 -15.44 -17.14
N ASN A 27 -10.45 -15.79 -15.84
CA ASN A 27 -10.48 -14.79 -14.77
C ASN A 27 -9.20 -13.93 -14.78
N TYR A 28 -8.01 -14.55 -14.82
CA TYR A 28 -6.74 -13.80 -14.89
C TYR A 28 -6.65 -12.90 -16.13
N MET A 29 -7.13 -13.37 -17.29
CA MET A 29 -7.09 -12.61 -18.55
C MET A 29 -8.03 -11.39 -18.54
N LYS A 30 -9.10 -11.41 -17.74
CA LYS A 30 -10.04 -10.29 -17.58
C LYS A 30 -9.51 -9.19 -16.65
N LEU A 31 -8.50 -9.50 -15.83
CA LEU A 31 -7.94 -8.53 -14.90
C LEU A 31 -7.14 -7.47 -15.65
N VAL A 32 -7.66 -6.24 -15.65
CA VAL A 32 -7.05 -5.04 -16.24
C VAL A 32 -6.91 -3.96 -15.19
N TYR A 33 -6.02 -2.99 -15.39
CA TYR A 33 -5.94 -1.76 -14.61
C TYR A 33 -5.87 -0.55 -15.55
N LYS A 34 -6.31 0.61 -15.07
CA LYS A 34 -6.20 1.87 -15.79
C LYS A 34 -4.83 2.48 -15.51
N GLU A 35 -4.00 2.60 -16.54
CA GLU A 35 -2.79 3.39 -16.48
C GLU A 35 -3.11 4.79 -17.02
N VAL A 36 -2.61 5.82 -16.33
CA VAL A 36 -2.74 7.22 -16.75
C VAL A 36 -1.33 7.73 -17.03
N ALA A 37 -1.10 8.18 -18.26
CA ALA A 37 0.17 8.76 -18.67
C ALA A 37 0.28 10.21 -18.17
N GLN A 38 1.52 10.75 -18.20
CA GLN A 38 1.81 12.10 -17.71
C GLN A 38 1.06 13.20 -18.49
N ASP A 39 0.68 12.93 -19.74
CA ASP A 39 -0.12 13.84 -20.59
C ASP A 39 -1.63 13.78 -20.30
N GLY A 40 -2.04 13.00 -19.29
CA GLY A 40 -3.44 12.82 -18.90
C GLY A 40 -4.21 11.80 -19.74
N THR A 41 -3.58 11.21 -20.77
CA THR A 41 -4.20 10.10 -21.51
C THR A 41 -4.28 8.86 -20.63
N SER A 42 -5.26 7.99 -20.88
CA SER A 42 -5.42 6.77 -20.09
C SER A 42 -5.71 5.56 -20.95
N ALA A 43 -5.13 4.43 -20.57
CA ALA A 43 -5.28 3.16 -21.27
C ALA A 43 -5.55 2.03 -20.28
N LEU A 44 -6.34 1.04 -20.70
CA LEU A 44 -6.50 -0.21 -19.96
C LEU A 44 -5.36 -1.16 -20.29
N LYS A 45 -4.61 -1.58 -19.27
CA LYS A 45 -3.54 -2.58 -19.38
C LYS A 45 -3.94 -3.85 -18.66
N LYS A 46 -3.54 -5.01 -19.20
CA LYS A 46 -3.73 -6.30 -18.52
C LYS A 46 -2.82 -6.39 -17.31
N LEU A 47 -3.34 -6.84 -16.17
CA LEU A 47 -2.53 -7.17 -14.99
C LEU A 47 -1.61 -8.38 -15.24
N PHE A 48 -2.01 -9.26 -16.14
CA PHE A 48 -1.23 -10.45 -16.53
C PHE A 48 -1.04 -10.51 -18.05
N PRO A 49 -0.18 -9.65 -18.64
CA PRO A 49 -0.03 -9.58 -20.10
C PRO A 49 0.54 -10.88 -20.72
N ARG A 50 1.22 -11.71 -19.90
CA ARG A 50 1.80 -13.00 -20.30
C ARG A 50 0.82 -14.18 -20.20
N ILE A 51 -0.36 -13.99 -19.63
CA ILE A 51 -1.41 -15.03 -19.58
C ILE A 51 -2.33 -14.83 -20.79
N THR A 52 -2.31 -15.78 -21.71
CA THR A 52 -3.10 -15.81 -22.94
C THR A 52 -3.87 -17.13 -23.04
N GLU A 53 -4.69 -17.33 -24.08
CA GLU A 53 -5.43 -18.58 -24.28
C GLU A 53 -4.54 -19.83 -24.40
N GLY A 54 -3.29 -19.67 -24.85
CA GLY A 54 -2.35 -20.78 -24.96
C GLY A 54 -1.63 -21.11 -23.65
N THR A 55 -1.69 -20.23 -22.65
CA THR A 55 -0.93 -20.38 -21.40
C THR A 55 -1.45 -21.57 -20.60
N GLN A 56 -0.54 -22.50 -20.25
CA GLN A 56 -0.84 -23.71 -19.50
C GLN A 56 -0.67 -23.53 -17.99
N PHE A 57 0.22 -22.63 -17.57
CA PHE A 57 0.44 -22.33 -16.17
C PHE A 57 1.02 -20.92 -15.99
N HIS A 58 0.90 -20.39 -14.78
CA HIS A 58 1.55 -19.16 -14.35
C HIS A 58 2.17 -19.35 -12.98
N THR A 59 3.41 -18.91 -12.79
CA THR A 59 4.14 -19.06 -11.53
C THR A 59 4.35 -17.70 -10.88
N PHE A 60 3.82 -17.55 -9.67
CA PHE A 60 4.18 -16.45 -8.78
C PHE A 60 5.50 -16.78 -8.07
N HIS A 61 6.34 -15.76 -7.87
CA HIS A 61 7.62 -15.87 -7.18
C HIS A 61 7.85 -14.65 -6.26
N HIS A 62 8.36 -14.90 -5.06
CA HIS A 62 8.86 -13.87 -4.14
C HIS A 62 10.08 -14.40 -3.37
N GLN A 63 11.17 -13.61 -3.30
CA GLN A 63 12.46 -14.08 -2.77
C GLN A 63 12.38 -14.56 -1.31
N GLU A 64 11.60 -13.84 -0.50
CA GLU A 64 11.43 -14.12 0.93
C GLU A 64 10.20 -14.98 1.26
N GLY A 65 9.36 -15.29 0.27
CA GLY A 65 8.08 -16.00 0.49
C GLY A 65 6.88 -15.20 0.01
N LEU A 66 5.88 -15.89 -0.54
CA LEU A 66 4.70 -15.28 -1.15
C LEU A 66 3.81 -14.54 -0.15
N LEU A 67 3.87 -14.85 1.15
CA LEU A 67 3.11 -14.11 2.16
C LEU A 67 3.57 -12.65 2.28
N TYR A 68 4.79 -12.32 1.84
CA TYR A 68 5.29 -10.95 1.80
C TYR A 68 4.95 -10.22 0.49
N ALA A 69 4.46 -10.93 -0.52
CA ALA A 69 4.01 -10.31 -1.76
C ALA A 69 2.63 -9.67 -1.56
N THR A 70 2.53 -8.36 -1.86
CA THR A 70 1.37 -7.52 -1.55
C THR A 70 0.02 -8.12 -1.94
N GLN A 71 -0.08 -8.76 -3.11
CA GLN A 71 -1.32 -9.39 -3.59
C GLN A 71 -1.79 -10.58 -2.75
N PHE A 72 -0.90 -11.23 -1.99
CA PHE A 72 -1.24 -12.33 -1.09
C PHE A 72 -1.30 -11.89 0.37
N THR A 73 -0.47 -10.93 0.78
CA THR A 73 -0.51 -10.36 2.14
C THR A 73 -1.85 -9.69 2.40
N GLN A 74 -2.37 -8.91 1.45
CA GLN A 74 -3.60 -8.15 1.64
C GLN A 74 -4.82 -9.04 1.93
N PRO A 75 -5.16 -10.04 1.09
CA PRO A 75 -6.24 -10.97 1.42
C PRO A 75 -6.00 -11.81 2.68
N ALA A 76 -4.74 -12.15 2.99
CA ALA A 76 -4.41 -12.93 4.18
C ALA A 76 -4.73 -12.15 5.47
N LEU A 77 -4.33 -10.87 5.52
CA LEU A 77 -4.61 -9.99 6.66
C LEU A 77 -6.11 -9.77 6.83
N THR A 78 -6.84 -9.42 5.77
CA THR A 78 -8.27 -9.13 5.88
C THR A 78 -9.08 -10.37 6.25
N LEU A 79 -8.72 -11.56 5.75
CA LEU A 79 -9.34 -12.81 6.18
C LEU A 79 -9.08 -13.11 7.65
N MET A 80 -7.87 -12.85 8.16
CA MET A 80 -7.53 -13.02 9.56
C MET A 80 -8.34 -12.07 10.46
N GLU A 81 -8.46 -10.80 10.06
CA GLU A 81 -9.24 -9.78 10.77
C GLU A 81 -10.73 -10.13 10.82
N VAL A 82 -11.32 -10.52 9.69
CA VAL A 82 -12.72 -10.95 9.62
C VAL A 82 -12.96 -12.22 10.45
N ALA A 83 -12.03 -13.18 10.40
CA ALA A 83 -12.15 -14.41 11.20
C ALA A 83 -12.09 -14.12 12.71
N ALA A 84 -11.16 -13.25 13.14
CA ALA A 84 -11.06 -12.81 14.53
C ALA A 84 -12.33 -12.08 14.99
N TYR A 85 -12.86 -11.17 14.16
CA TYR A 85 -14.10 -10.47 14.45
C TYR A 85 -15.29 -11.44 14.58
N ARG A 86 -15.46 -12.36 13.62
CA ARG A 86 -16.57 -13.34 13.66
C ARG A 86 -16.50 -14.21 14.91
N TYR A 87 -15.31 -14.65 15.29
CA TYR A 87 -15.10 -15.38 16.54
C TYR A 87 -15.52 -14.56 17.77
N LEU A 88 -15.12 -13.29 17.86
CA LEU A 88 -15.53 -12.42 18.97
C LEU A 88 -17.04 -12.15 18.98
N SER A 89 -17.65 -11.98 17.80
CA SER A 89 -19.08 -11.75 17.62
C SER A 89 -19.90 -12.97 18.08
N GLU A 90 -19.49 -14.18 17.67
CA GLU A 90 -20.10 -15.45 18.12
C GLU A 90 -20.02 -15.66 19.64
N LYS A 91 -18.99 -15.09 20.29
CA LYS A 91 -18.86 -15.10 21.76
C LYS A 91 -19.65 -13.99 22.46
N GLY A 92 -20.39 -13.16 21.72
CA GLY A 92 -21.14 -12.03 22.27
C GLY A 92 -20.25 -10.89 22.79
N LEU A 93 -18.99 -10.82 22.34
CA LEU A 93 -18.02 -9.81 22.79
C LEU A 93 -18.04 -8.53 21.94
N VAL A 94 -18.83 -8.52 20.86
CA VAL A 94 -18.98 -7.36 19.98
C VAL A 94 -20.24 -6.60 20.35
N LYS A 95 -20.08 -5.32 20.70
CA LYS A 95 -21.21 -4.43 21.01
C LYS A 95 -21.91 -3.99 19.73
N HIS A 96 -23.23 -4.16 19.68
CA HIS A 96 -24.05 -3.58 18.61
C HIS A 96 -23.95 -2.05 18.57
N GLY A 97 -23.80 -1.49 17.37
CA GLY A 97 -23.65 -0.04 17.16
C GLY A 97 -22.29 0.52 17.56
N ALA A 98 -21.27 -0.32 17.76
CA ALA A 98 -19.90 0.14 17.92
C ALA A 98 -19.43 0.87 16.67
N ALA A 99 -18.77 2.02 16.86
CA ALA A 99 -18.03 2.65 15.78
C ALA A 99 -16.86 1.76 15.35
N PHE A 100 -16.58 1.74 14.05
CA PHE A 100 -15.48 0.98 13.46
C PHE A 100 -14.76 1.84 12.42
N ALA A 101 -13.48 1.53 12.20
CA ALA A 101 -12.64 2.12 11.17
C ALA A 101 -11.51 1.15 10.86
N GLY A 102 -10.95 1.22 9.65
CA GLY A 102 -9.77 0.45 9.29
C GLY A 102 -8.69 1.31 8.64
N HIS A 103 -7.44 1.12 9.07
CA HIS A 103 -6.32 1.87 8.48
C HIS A 103 -5.93 1.26 7.11
N SER A 104 -6.13 2.02 6.04
CA SER A 104 -5.78 1.62 4.66
C SER A 104 -6.42 0.29 4.24
N LEU A 105 -5.70 -0.83 4.34
CA LEU A 105 -6.22 -2.16 4.05
C LEU A 105 -7.34 -2.58 5.01
N GLY A 106 -7.24 -2.20 6.28
CA GLY A 106 -8.19 -2.62 7.31
C GLY A 106 -9.62 -2.15 7.04
N GLU A 107 -9.81 -1.12 6.22
CA GLU A 107 -11.13 -0.59 5.88
C GLU A 107 -11.99 -1.65 5.19
N TYR A 108 -11.40 -2.46 4.31
CA TYR A 108 -12.10 -3.55 3.64
C TYR A 108 -12.54 -4.64 4.62
N ALA A 109 -11.68 -4.97 5.59
CA ALA A 109 -12.03 -5.94 6.63
C ALA A 109 -13.12 -5.39 7.55
N ALA A 110 -13.05 -4.12 7.94
CA ALA A 110 -14.06 -3.48 8.78
C ALA A 110 -15.43 -3.41 8.08
N LEU A 111 -15.46 -3.07 6.80
CA LEU A 111 -16.69 -3.06 5.99
C LEU A 111 -17.27 -4.47 5.76
N ALA A 112 -16.43 -5.49 5.63
CA ALA A 112 -16.88 -6.88 5.48
C ALA A 112 -17.32 -7.51 6.82
N ALA A 113 -16.66 -7.16 7.91
CA ALA A 113 -16.89 -7.74 9.23
C ALA A 113 -18.02 -7.04 9.99
N VAL A 114 -17.95 -5.72 10.10
CA VAL A 114 -18.85 -4.91 10.94
C VAL A 114 -19.95 -4.26 10.12
N GLY A 115 -19.60 -3.72 8.95
CA GLY A 115 -20.54 -3.00 8.09
C GLY A 115 -21.48 -3.90 7.29
N ASP A 116 -21.17 -5.19 7.15
CA ASP A 116 -21.88 -6.17 6.30
C ASP A 116 -22.11 -5.67 4.85
N VAL A 117 -21.20 -4.84 4.35
CA VAL A 117 -21.29 -4.23 3.01
C VAL A 117 -20.67 -5.14 1.94
N LEU A 118 -19.65 -5.91 2.31
CA LEU A 118 -18.90 -6.79 1.42
C LEU A 118 -19.05 -8.25 1.85
N THR A 119 -19.30 -9.14 0.89
CA THR A 119 -19.14 -10.58 1.13
C THR A 119 -17.66 -10.93 1.33
N ILE A 120 -17.38 -12.08 1.96
CA ILE A 120 -16.00 -12.54 2.16
C ILE A 120 -15.31 -12.73 0.80
N GLU A 121 -16.01 -13.33 -0.16
CA GLU A 121 -15.52 -13.56 -1.52
C GLU A 121 -15.21 -12.23 -2.21
N GLY A 122 -16.13 -11.26 -2.14
CA GLY A 122 -15.95 -9.94 -2.73
C GLY A 122 -14.78 -9.18 -2.10
N MET A 123 -14.63 -9.25 -0.78
CA MET A 123 -13.49 -8.66 -0.07
C MET A 123 -12.15 -9.27 -0.52
N VAL A 124 -12.07 -10.60 -0.64
CA VAL A 124 -10.85 -11.30 -1.09
C VAL A 124 -10.51 -10.94 -2.53
N ASP A 125 -11.52 -10.88 -3.42
CA ASP A 125 -11.32 -10.49 -4.81
C ASP A 125 -10.81 -9.04 -4.93
N ILE A 126 -11.43 -8.10 -4.20
CA ILE A 126 -11.05 -6.69 -4.19
C ILE A 126 -9.63 -6.51 -3.63
N THR A 127 -9.32 -7.15 -2.51
CA THR A 127 -8.00 -7.00 -1.85
C THR A 127 -6.87 -7.65 -2.66
N PHE A 128 -7.13 -8.78 -3.33
CA PHE A 128 -6.19 -9.38 -4.27
C PHE A 128 -5.95 -8.46 -5.47
N TYR A 129 -7.04 -7.96 -6.08
CA TYR A 129 -6.98 -7.04 -7.22
C TYR A 129 -6.29 -5.72 -6.87
N ARG A 130 -6.56 -5.17 -5.68
CA ARG A 130 -5.88 -3.98 -5.14
C ARG A 130 -4.38 -4.23 -5.02
N GLY A 131 -3.97 -5.33 -4.40
CA GLY A 131 -2.56 -5.65 -4.25
C GLY A 131 -1.84 -5.84 -5.58
N MET A 132 -2.49 -6.50 -6.56
CA MET A 132 -1.97 -6.62 -7.92
C MET A 132 -1.87 -5.26 -8.62
N THR A 133 -2.88 -4.40 -8.49
CA THR A 133 -2.91 -3.09 -9.13
C THR A 133 -1.78 -2.21 -8.60
N MET A 134 -1.64 -2.09 -7.27
CA MET A 134 -0.54 -1.33 -6.63
C MET A 134 0.86 -1.80 -7.09
N GLN A 135 1.03 -3.10 -7.36
CA GLN A 135 2.30 -3.66 -7.81
C GLN A 135 2.60 -3.36 -9.29
N ASN A 136 1.57 -3.23 -10.13
CA ASN A 136 1.70 -3.06 -11.58
C ASN A 136 1.62 -1.60 -12.04
N THR A 137 1.14 -0.68 -11.19
CA THR A 137 1.05 0.75 -11.50
C THR A 137 2.39 1.47 -11.41
N VAL A 138 3.41 0.83 -10.83
CA VAL A 138 4.74 1.41 -10.68
C VAL A 138 5.70 0.76 -11.67
N SER A 139 6.39 1.57 -12.47
CA SER A 139 7.44 1.08 -13.38
C SER A 139 8.59 0.47 -12.58
N ARG A 140 9.08 -0.67 -13.06
CA ARG A 140 10.14 -1.45 -12.41
C ARG A 140 11.29 -1.71 -13.36
N ASP A 141 12.50 -1.76 -12.81
CA ASP A 141 13.68 -2.19 -13.54
C ASP A 141 13.69 -3.71 -13.80
N SER A 142 14.74 -4.21 -14.45
CA SER A 142 14.90 -5.64 -14.75
C SER A 142 15.01 -6.54 -13.51
N GLN A 143 15.30 -5.96 -12.34
CA GLN A 143 15.36 -6.66 -11.05
C GLN A 143 14.04 -6.54 -10.26
N GLY A 144 13.03 -5.87 -10.82
CA GLY A 144 11.73 -5.65 -10.16
C GLY A 144 11.72 -4.50 -9.15
N ARG A 145 12.77 -3.65 -9.11
CA ARG A 145 12.86 -2.52 -8.18
C ARG A 145 12.19 -1.28 -8.77
N SER A 146 11.62 -0.44 -7.92
CA SER A 146 11.00 0.84 -8.30
C SER A 146 11.82 2.03 -7.80
N ASN A 147 11.72 3.16 -8.50
CA ASN A 147 12.28 4.45 -8.05
C ASN A 147 11.41 5.17 -7.01
N TYR A 148 10.43 4.47 -6.43
CA TYR A 148 9.54 4.98 -5.40
C TYR A 148 9.71 4.20 -4.11
N GLY A 149 9.46 4.87 -2.99
CA GLY A 149 9.50 4.28 -1.66
C GLY A 149 8.60 5.01 -0.68
N MET A 150 8.70 4.62 0.58
CA MET A 150 8.00 5.24 1.70
C MET A 150 8.95 5.34 2.89
N CYS A 151 8.87 6.41 3.68
CA CYS A 151 9.62 6.55 4.92
C CYS A 151 8.69 6.96 6.07
N ALA A 152 8.91 6.36 7.25
CA ALA A 152 8.25 6.78 8.48
C ALA A 152 9.03 7.94 9.10
N VAL A 153 8.34 9.04 9.39
CA VAL A 153 8.92 10.26 9.95
C VAL A 153 8.37 10.50 11.34
N ASN A 154 9.28 10.76 12.28
CA ASN A 154 8.95 11.22 13.63
C ASN A 154 9.40 12.68 13.81
N PRO A 155 8.49 13.66 13.71
CA PRO A 155 8.79 15.09 13.85
C PRO A 155 9.50 15.44 15.17
N GLN A 156 9.09 14.85 16.29
CA GLN A 156 9.69 15.12 17.60
C GLN A 156 11.17 14.72 17.70
N ARG A 157 11.65 13.81 16.84
CA ARG A 157 13.07 13.45 16.79
C ARG A 157 13.93 14.41 15.97
N VAL A 158 13.32 15.31 15.21
CA VAL A 158 14.02 16.31 14.37
C VAL A 158 14.48 17.48 15.25
N GLY A 159 13.60 18.03 16.07
CA GLY A 159 13.94 19.14 16.97
C GLY A 159 12.78 19.53 17.89
N ARG A 160 13.09 20.27 18.96
CA ARG A 160 12.05 20.83 19.84
C ARG A 160 11.24 21.86 19.05
N GLY A 161 9.92 21.74 19.07
CA GLY A 161 9.02 22.63 18.34
C GLY A 161 8.89 22.35 16.83
N PHE A 162 9.47 21.25 16.34
CA PHE A 162 9.26 20.83 14.95
C PHE A 162 7.85 20.22 14.79
N SER A 163 6.91 21.03 14.31
CA SER A 163 5.49 20.69 14.20
C SER A 163 5.15 19.94 12.90
N HIS A 164 3.92 19.45 12.81
CA HIS A 164 3.40 18.88 11.57
C HIS A 164 3.37 19.90 10.40
N GLN A 165 3.15 21.19 10.68
CA GLN A 165 3.20 22.26 9.67
C GLN A 165 4.61 22.42 9.12
N ALA A 166 5.64 22.33 9.97
CA ALA A 166 7.03 22.37 9.54
C ALA A 166 7.38 21.16 8.67
N LEU A 167 6.90 19.95 9.02
CA LEU A 167 7.06 18.77 8.18
C LEU A 167 6.38 18.95 6.81
N GLN A 168 5.13 19.42 6.79
CA GLN A 168 4.38 19.68 5.56
C GLN A 168 5.12 20.68 4.67
N TYR A 169 5.57 21.79 5.24
CA TYR A 169 6.35 22.81 4.51
C TYR A 169 7.63 22.23 3.89
N VAL A 170 8.38 21.40 4.62
CA VAL A 170 9.60 20.76 4.10
C VAL A 170 9.25 19.81 2.95
N VAL A 171 8.22 18.97 3.11
CA VAL A 171 7.77 18.03 2.07
C VAL A 171 7.35 18.78 0.81
N ASP A 172 6.50 19.81 0.95
CA ASP A 172 6.01 20.63 -0.16
C ASP A 172 7.14 21.38 -0.86
N THR A 173 8.09 21.91 -0.08
CA THR A 173 9.26 22.62 -0.63
C THR A 173 10.14 21.67 -1.45
N ILE A 174 10.40 20.45 -0.94
CA ILE A 174 11.18 19.46 -1.68
C ILE A 174 10.45 19.07 -2.97
N ALA A 175 9.17 18.71 -2.89
CA ALA A 175 8.37 18.35 -4.06
C ALA A 175 8.35 19.46 -5.12
N SER A 176 8.16 20.71 -4.70
CA SER A 176 8.16 21.88 -5.58
C SER A 176 9.51 22.13 -6.25
N LYS A 177 10.62 22.00 -5.51
CA LYS A 177 11.98 22.30 -6.00
C LYS A 177 12.57 21.17 -6.84
N SER A 178 12.26 19.92 -6.51
CA SER A 178 12.73 18.76 -7.30
C SER A 178 11.87 18.49 -8.53
N HIS A 179 10.66 19.07 -8.58
CA HIS A 179 9.61 18.68 -9.53
C HIS A 179 9.28 17.18 -9.50
N GLY A 180 9.60 16.49 -8.40
CA GLY A 180 9.36 15.07 -8.19
C GLY A 180 8.22 14.82 -7.19
N LEU A 181 7.68 13.60 -7.20
CA LEU A 181 6.62 13.21 -6.28
C LEU A 181 7.16 13.05 -4.85
N LEU A 182 6.55 13.73 -3.88
CA LEU A 182 6.76 13.53 -2.44
C LEU A 182 5.55 14.04 -1.66
N GLU A 183 4.89 13.16 -0.89
CA GLU A 183 3.66 13.47 -0.18
C GLU A 183 3.57 12.74 1.17
N ILE A 184 2.95 13.38 2.16
CA ILE A 184 2.56 12.72 3.41
C ILE A 184 1.28 11.91 3.17
N VAL A 185 1.36 10.59 3.25
CA VAL A 185 0.23 9.68 2.94
C VAL A 185 -0.40 9.04 4.16
N ASN A 186 0.31 9.00 5.29
CA ASN A 186 -0.26 8.53 6.55
C ASN A 186 -0.08 9.54 7.66
N TYR A 187 -1.20 9.97 8.23
CA TYR A 187 -1.30 10.87 9.38
C TYR A 187 -1.65 10.02 10.61
N ASN A 188 -0.67 9.27 11.13
CA ASN A 188 -0.93 8.24 12.13
C ASN A 188 -1.09 8.80 13.54
N VAL A 189 -0.10 9.59 13.99
CA VAL A 189 -0.09 10.15 15.34
C VAL A 189 0.39 11.59 15.27
N TRP A 190 -0.43 12.50 15.82
CA TRP A 190 -0.15 13.94 15.85
C TRP A 190 1.27 14.22 16.37
N GLU A 191 2.06 14.91 15.55
CA GLU A 191 3.45 15.30 15.81
C GLU A 191 4.44 14.15 16.09
N TRP A 192 4.02 12.89 15.98
CA TRP A 192 4.85 11.75 16.36
C TRP A 192 5.11 10.75 15.24
N GLN A 193 4.09 10.44 14.43
CA GLN A 193 4.22 9.42 13.40
C GLN A 193 3.47 9.82 12.14
N TYR A 194 4.26 10.00 11.08
CA TYR A 194 3.79 10.24 9.73
C TYR A 194 4.47 9.26 8.79
N VAL A 195 3.88 9.01 7.63
CA VAL A 195 4.55 8.28 6.54
C VAL A 195 4.54 9.15 5.29
N VAL A 196 5.72 9.36 4.73
CA VAL A 196 5.93 10.11 3.50
C VAL A 196 6.24 9.13 2.38
N THR A 197 5.59 9.29 1.23
CA THR A 197 5.77 8.48 0.02
C THR A 197 6.26 9.36 -1.11
N GLY A 198 7.13 8.84 -1.96
CA GLY A 198 7.60 9.60 -3.11
C GLY A 198 8.70 8.89 -3.87
N GLU A 199 9.34 9.64 -4.74
CA GLU A 199 10.57 9.22 -5.42
C GLU A 199 11.70 9.03 -4.42
N LEU A 200 12.56 8.04 -4.64
CA LEU A 200 13.67 7.72 -3.73
C LEU A 200 14.63 8.91 -3.55
N LEU A 201 14.88 9.71 -4.59
CA LEU A 201 15.70 10.91 -4.49
C LEU A 201 15.06 11.99 -3.62
N SER A 202 13.74 12.20 -3.74
CA SER A 202 13.01 13.15 -2.90
C SER A 202 12.95 12.68 -1.43
N LEU A 203 12.82 11.37 -1.19
CA LEU A 203 12.87 10.79 0.15
C LEU A 203 14.27 10.91 0.79
N ASP A 204 15.33 10.74 0.00
CA ASP A 204 16.70 10.94 0.47
C ASP A 204 16.96 12.42 0.79
N ALA A 205 16.52 13.33 -0.08
CA ALA A 205 16.55 14.77 0.19
C ALA A 205 15.81 15.13 1.48
N LEU A 206 14.62 14.56 1.71
CA LEU A 206 13.88 14.73 2.96
C LEU A 206 14.70 14.27 4.17
N CYS A 207 15.31 13.09 4.10
CA CYS A 207 16.16 12.57 5.17
C CYS A 207 17.34 13.53 5.47
N LEU A 208 18.04 13.98 4.43
CA LEU A 208 19.17 14.91 4.56
C LEU A 208 18.76 16.26 5.15
N VAL A 209 17.64 16.83 4.71
CA VAL A 209 17.11 18.10 5.22
C VAL A 209 16.73 17.98 6.69
N LEU A 210 15.99 16.94 7.08
CA LEU A 210 15.60 16.73 8.49
C LEU A 210 16.82 16.50 9.38
N ASN A 211 17.81 15.73 8.92
CA ASN A 211 19.07 15.55 9.64
C ASN A 211 19.85 16.87 9.77
N TYR A 212 19.85 17.70 8.72
CA TYR A 212 20.50 19.00 8.75
C TYR A 212 19.84 19.93 9.77
N ILE A 213 18.51 20.06 9.74
CA ILE A 213 17.72 20.85 10.70
C ILE A 213 18.06 20.45 12.14
N LYS A 214 18.09 19.14 12.41
CA LYS A 214 18.48 18.59 13.70
C LYS A 214 19.90 18.97 14.08
N SER A 215 20.86 18.75 13.18
CA SER A 215 22.29 18.99 13.44
C SER A 215 22.61 20.46 13.75
N LYS A 216 21.82 21.38 13.18
CA LYS A 216 21.98 22.82 13.36
C LYS A 216 21.03 23.41 14.42
N ASN A 217 20.19 22.59 15.05
CA ASN A 217 19.15 23.01 15.98
C ASN A 217 18.27 24.16 15.41
N LEU A 218 17.92 24.10 14.13
CA LEU A 218 17.10 25.14 13.50
C LEU A 218 15.66 25.08 14.00
N ASN A 219 15.16 26.21 14.52
CA ASN A 219 13.76 26.34 14.90
C ASN A 219 12.92 26.78 13.70
N LEU A 220 12.59 25.82 12.84
CA LEU A 220 11.82 26.07 11.62
C LEU A 220 10.42 26.64 11.91
N GLY A 221 9.82 26.30 13.05
CA GLY A 221 8.55 26.87 13.48
C GLY A 221 8.64 28.39 13.69
N GLN A 222 9.71 28.86 14.34
CA GLN A 222 9.96 30.29 14.51
C GLN A 222 10.26 30.99 13.17
N ILE A 223 11.10 30.39 12.32
CA ILE A 223 11.47 30.97 11.02
C ILE A 223 10.23 31.15 10.12
N LEU A 224 9.33 30.16 10.11
CA LEU A 224 8.08 30.24 9.33
C LEU A 224 7.14 31.33 9.84
N GLN A 225 7.07 31.53 11.16
CA GLN A 225 6.29 32.63 11.76
C GLN A 225 6.87 34.00 11.41
N GLU A 226 8.20 34.14 11.42
CA GLU A 226 8.91 35.39 11.10
C GLU A 226 8.82 35.77 9.61
N GLN A 227 8.71 34.79 8.70
CA GLN A 227 8.56 35.03 7.25
C GLN A 227 7.11 35.25 6.78
N SER A 228 6.14 34.95 7.65
CA SER A 228 4.70 35.13 7.36
C SER A 228 4.18 36.52 7.78
N LEU A 229 5.06 37.36 8.34
CA LEU A 229 4.85 38.78 8.71
C LEU A 229 5.55 39.70 7.71
#